data_AF-A0A351JLV5-F1
#
_entry.id   AF-A0A351JLV5-F1
#
_cell.length_a   1.000
_cell.length_b   1.000
_cell.length_c   1.000
_cell.angle_alpha   90.00
_cell.angle_beta   90.00
_cell.angle_gamma   90.00
#
_symmetry.space_group_name_H-M   'P 1'
#
loop_
_entity.id
_entity.type
_entity.pdbx_description
1 polymer ?
#
loop_
_entity_poly.entity_id
_entity_poly.type
_entity_poly.pdbx_seq_one_letter_code
_entity_poly.pdbx_strand_id
1 'polypeptide(L)'
;DHAGIATQNVVERALAKEGLARWDLGREAFEDRVWEWKERYGNEIVDQLKVLGCSCDWSRQRFTLDQGLSRAVTLAFVRLHRDGLIYRGNYMINWCPRCQTALSDIEVEHEEIDGHLYHVRYPVEGGGYLTVATTRPETMLGDTGIAVNPSDDRYQGYIGRTAILPILGRRLPIVGAEEVDPAFGTGVLKITPAHDLLDREIGKRYDLPATDIFNPDGTVNENGGPFAGMDRFQAR
;
A
#
# COMPACT_ATOMS: atom_id res chain seq x y z
N ASP A 1 8.72 -24.55 6.27
CA ASP A 1 7.89 -23.62 5.49
C ASP A 1 8.74 -23.01 4.37
N HIS A 2 8.13 -22.66 3.25
CA HIS A 2 8.73 -21.91 2.14
C HIS A 2 8.81 -20.39 2.41
N ALA A 3 8.01 -19.87 3.35
CA ALA A 3 8.08 -18.51 3.86
C ALA A 3 7.98 -17.37 2.80
N GLY A 4 7.48 -17.65 1.60
CA GLY A 4 7.13 -16.68 0.55
C GLY A 4 8.07 -15.47 0.45
N ILE A 5 7.56 -14.30 0.85
CA ILE A 5 8.28 -13.02 0.79
C ILE A 5 9.56 -12.98 1.63
N ALA A 6 9.61 -13.71 2.75
CA ALA A 6 10.80 -13.75 3.60
C ALA A 6 11.95 -14.48 2.91
N THR A 7 11.67 -15.65 2.31
CA THR A 7 12.67 -16.37 1.51
C THR A 7 13.11 -15.55 0.31
N GLN A 8 12.16 -14.93 -0.39
CA GLN A 8 12.46 -14.08 -1.53
C GLN A 8 13.41 -12.94 -1.16
N ASN A 9 13.17 -12.24 -0.05
CA ASN A 9 14.01 -11.15 0.44
C ASN A 9 15.43 -11.64 0.79
N VAL A 10 15.56 -12.80 1.42
CA VAL A 10 16.87 -13.37 1.75
C VAL A 10 17.65 -13.75 0.48
N VAL A 11 16.99 -14.36 -0.52
CA VAL A 11 17.62 -14.69 -1.81
C VAL A 11 18.00 -13.42 -2.57
N GLU A 12 17.15 -12.40 -2.61
CA GLU A 12 17.47 -11.10 -3.19
C GLU A 12 18.70 -10.46 -2.53
N ARG A 13 18.81 -10.52 -1.20
CA ARG A 13 20.00 -10.04 -0.47
C ARG A 13 21.26 -10.83 -0.82
N ALA A 14 21.14 -12.13 -1.08
CA ALA A 14 22.28 -12.94 -1.53
C ALA A 14 22.71 -12.53 -2.94
N LEU A 15 21.76 -12.37 -3.87
CA LEU A 15 22.01 -11.89 -5.24
C LEU A 15 22.64 -10.50 -5.26
N ALA A 16 22.19 -9.60 -4.39
CA ALA A 16 22.74 -8.24 -4.30
C ALA A 16 24.24 -8.26 -3.93
N LYS A 17 24.71 -9.25 -3.14
CA LYS A 17 26.15 -9.42 -2.85
C LYS A 17 26.95 -9.89 -4.07
N GLU A 18 26.28 -10.51 -5.03
CA GLU A 18 26.82 -10.91 -6.33
C GLU A 18 26.70 -9.78 -7.37
N GLY A 19 26.13 -8.63 -6.99
CA GLY A 19 25.90 -7.49 -7.89
C GLY A 19 24.73 -7.66 -8.84
N LEU A 20 23.83 -8.63 -8.57
CA LEU A 20 22.66 -8.93 -9.38
C LEU A 20 21.37 -8.58 -8.64
N ALA A 21 20.36 -8.13 -9.38
CA ALA A 21 18.98 -8.01 -8.93
C ALA A 21 18.14 -9.19 -9.44
N ARG A 22 17.01 -9.48 -8.78
CA ARG A 22 16.07 -10.53 -9.23
C ARG A 22 15.58 -10.33 -10.68
N TRP A 23 15.50 -9.07 -11.10
CA TRP A 23 15.00 -8.69 -12.41
C TRP A 23 15.99 -9.01 -13.53
N ASP A 24 17.28 -9.08 -13.21
CA ASP A 24 18.34 -9.36 -14.18
C ASP A 24 18.35 -10.84 -14.60
N LEU A 25 17.86 -11.73 -13.73
CA LEU A 25 17.82 -13.17 -13.96
C LEU A 25 16.59 -13.61 -14.76
N GLY A 26 15.50 -12.85 -14.67
CA GLY A 26 14.18 -13.32 -15.09
C GLY A 26 13.59 -14.35 -14.13
N ARG A 27 12.31 -14.69 -14.35
CA ARG A 27 11.52 -15.47 -13.39
C ARG A 27 12.03 -16.89 -13.19
N GLU A 28 12.27 -17.64 -14.26
CA GLU A 28 12.64 -19.06 -14.17
C GLU A 28 13.98 -19.24 -13.44
N ALA A 29 15.01 -18.51 -13.87
CA ALA A 29 16.33 -18.58 -13.22
C ALA A 29 16.31 -18.10 -11.76
N PHE A 30 15.44 -17.13 -11.43
CA PHE A 30 15.25 -16.73 -10.03
C PHE A 30 14.56 -17.82 -9.20
N GLU A 31 13.53 -18.49 -9.74
CA GLU A 31 12.87 -19.61 -9.07
C GLU A 31 13.85 -20.77 -8.81
N ASP A 32 14.71 -21.10 -9.78
CA ASP A 32 15.77 -22.11 -9.60
C ASP A 32 16.71 -21.73 -8.44
N ARG A 33 17.13 -20.47 -8.37
CA ARG A 33 17.97 -19.94 -7.28
C ARG A 33 17.31 -20.07 -5.91
N VAL A 34 16.00 -19.84 -5.84
CA VAL A 34 15.21 -20.01 -4.61
C VAL A 34 15.15 -21.48 -4.19
N TRP A 35 15.01 -22.41 -5.14
CA TRP A 35 15.04 -23.84 -4.86
C TRP A 35 16.41 -24.31 -4.38
N GLU A 36 17.50 -23.86 -5.00
CA GLU A 36 18.86 -24.14 -4.53
C GLU A 36 19.06 -23.67 -3.07
N TRP A 37 18.60 -22.45 -2.76
CA TRP A 37 18.63 -21.91 -1.40
C TRP A 37 17.83 -22.80 -0.44
N LYS A 38 16.61 -23.19 -0.82
CA LYS A 38 15.76 -24.07 0.00
C LYS A 38 16.41 -25.43 0.26
N GLU A 39 17.05 -26.04 -0.74
CA GLU A 39 17.68 -27.35 -0.55
C GLU A 39 18.87 -27.26 0.39
N ARG A 40 19.70 -26.22 0.26
CA ARG A 40 20.84 -26.00 1.15
C ARG A 40 20.40 -25.81 2.60
N TYR A 41 19.61 -24.77 2.87
CA TYR A 41 19.25 -24.41 4.24
C TYR A 41 18.17 -25.32 4.83
N GLY A 42 17.30 -25.90 4.01
CA GLY A 42 16.30 -26.86 4.45
C GLY A 42 16.93 -28.13 5.03
N ASN A 43 18.00 -28.63 4.41
CA ASN A 43 18.75 -29.77 4.92
C ASN A 43 19.52 -29.41 6.21
N GLU A 44 20.16 -28.25 6.25
CA GLU A 44 20.85 -27.75 7.45
C GLU A 44 19.89 -27.64 8.66
N ILE A 45 18.68 -27.11 8.48
CA ILE A 45 17.67 -27.00 9.55
C ILE A 45 17.29 -28.39 10.08
N VAL A 46 17.06 -29.36 9.19
CA VAL A 46 16.69 -30.73 9.58
C VAL A 46 17.82 -31.39 10.36
N ASP A 47 19.07 -31.23 9.91
CA ASP A 47 20.23 -31.81 10.58
C ASP A 47 20.47 -31.18 11.95
N GLN A 48 20.27 -29.86 12.09
CA GLN A 48 20.29 -29.19 13.40
C GLN A 48 19.25 -29.78 14.36
N LEU A 49 18.01 -29.99 13.90
CA LEU A 49 16.96 -30.59 14.74
C LEU A 49 17.29 -32.03 15.15
N LYS A 50 17.90 -32.82 14.26
CA LYS A 50 18.37 -34.17 14.60
C LYS A 50 19.48 -34.15 15.65
N VAL A 51 20.45 -33.24 15.52
CA VAL A 51 21.54 -33.07 16.49
C VAL A 51 21.00 -32.64 17.86
N LEU A 52 19.97 -31.80 17.90
CA LEU A 52 19.27 -31.41 19.13
C LEU A 52 18.47 -32.56 19.78
N GLY A 53 18.34 -33.71 19.11
CA GLY A 53 17.60 -34.85 19.63
C GLY A 53 16.08 -34.76 19.45
N CYS A 54 15.59 -33.94 18.51
CA CYS A 54 14.15 -33.88 18.22
C CYS A 54 13.65 -35.21 17.64
N SER A 55 12.78 -35.90 18.36
CA SER A 55 12.21 -37.21 17.99
C SER A 55 11.03 -37.12 17.00
N CYS A 56 11.20 -36.33 15.93
CA CYS A 56 10.18 -36.15 14.89
C CYS A 56 10.10 -37.37 13.95
N ASP A 57 8.94 -37.60 13.34
CA ASP A 57 8.78 -38.59 12.27
C ASP A 57 9.30 -38.04 10.93
N TRP A 58 10.61 -38.20 10.71
CA TRP A 58 11.31 -37.73 9.50
C TRP A 58 10.81 -38.40 8.22
N SER A 59 10.19 -39.59 8.28
CA SER A 59 9.63 -40.26 7.11
C SER A 59 8.42 -39.52 6.53
N ARG A 60 7.79 -38.66 7.34
CA ARG A 60 6.62 -37.85 6.97
C ARG A 60 6.95 -36.37 6.88
N GLN A 61 8.22 -36.01 6.72
CA GLN A 61 8.61 -34.61 6.52
C GLN A 61 7.84 -34.02 5.33
N ARG A 62 7.29 -32.81 5.53
CA ARG A 62 6.55 -32.07 4.51
C ARG A 62 7.15 -30.70 4.26
N PHE A 63 6.94 -30.20 3.06
CA PHE A 63 7.31 -28.86 2.65
C PHE A 63 6.11 -28.18 2.01
N THR A 64 5.88 -26.91 2.32
CA THR A 64 4.64 -26.21 1.93
C THR A 64 4.42 -26.11 0.42
N LEU A 65 5.49 -26.14 -0.38
CA LEU A 65 5.42 -26.22 -1.85
C LEU A 65 5.59 -27.64 -2.39
N ASP A 66 5.56 -28.68 -1.55
CA ASP A 66 5.51 -30.06 -2.03
C ASP A 66 4.17 -30.34 -2.74
N GLN A 67 4.14 -31.41 -3.54
CA GLN A 67 2.98 -31.76 -4.35
C GLN A 67 1.71 -32.00 -3.50
N GLY A 68 1.85 -32.56 -2.30
CA GLY A 68 0.75 -32.89 -1.42
C GLY A 68 0.11 -31.63 -0.82
N LEU A 69 0.93 -30.77 -0.21
CA LEU A 69 0.46 -29.54 0.41
C LEU A 69 0.01 -28.50 -0.63
N SER A 70 0.69 -28.40 -1.77
CA SER A 70 0.23 -27.54 -2.88
C SER A 70 -1.16 -27.92 -3.36
N ARG A 71 -1.43 -29.23 -3.54
CA ARG A 71 -2.77 -29.73 -3.91
C ARG A 71 -3.81 -29.40 -2.83
N ALA A 72 -3.44 -29.49 -1.56
CA ALA A 72 -4.34 -29.16 -0.45
C ALA A 72 -4.74 -27.68 -0.47
N VAL A 73 -3.79 -26.77 -0.70
CA VAL A 73 -4.05 -25.32 -0.83
C VAL A 73 -4.94 -25.03 -2.04
N THR A 74 -4.66 -25.62 -3.21
CA THR A 74 -5.52 -25.47 -4.40
C THR A 74 -6.95 -25.93 -4.13
N LEU A 75 -7.12 -27.08 -3.46
CA LEU A 75 -8.45 -27.59 -3.10
C LEU A 75 -9.18 -26.64 -2.15
N ALA A 76 -8.50 -26.13 -1.13
CA ALA A 76 -9.05 -25.17 -0.18
C ALA A 76 -9.51 -23.89 -0.89
N PHE A 77 -8.65 -23.31 -1.75
CA PHE A 77 -8.98 -22.13 -2.54
C PHE A 77 -10.22 -22.35 -3.43
N VAL A 78 -10.27 -23.47 -4.18
CA VAL A 78 -11.40 -23.77 -5.06
C VAL A 78 -12.71 -23.94 -4.30
N ARG A 79 -12.67 -24.56 -3.10
CA ARG A 79 -13.84 -24.70 -2.23
C ARG A 79 -14.33 -23.34 -1.75
N LEU A 80 -13.45 -22.55 -1.14
CA LEU A 80 -13.79 -21.22 -0.62
C LEU A 80 -14.30 -20.28 -1.73
N HIS A 81 -13.75 -20.38 -2.94
CA HIS A 81 -14.26 -19.64 -4.10
C HIS A 81 -15.67 -20.12 -4.53
N ARG A 82 -15.91 -21.44 -4.59
CA ARG A 82 -17.24 -21.99 -4.91
C ARG A 82 -18.29 -21.63 -3.87
N ASP A 83 -17.89 -21.52 -2.62
CA ASP A 83 -18.76 -21.13 -1.50
C ASP A 83 -18.99 -19.61 -1.44
N GLY A 84 -18.42 -18.83 -2.36
CA GLY A 84 -18.58 -17.38 -2.44
C GLY A 84 -17.77 -16.58 -1.40
N LEU A 85 -16.85 -17.23 -0.69
CA LEU A 85 -16.00 -16.61 0.33
C LEU A 85 -14.74 -15.95 -0.24
N ILE A 86 -14.34 -16.31 -1.46
CA ILE A 86 -13.24 -15.68 -2.20
C ILE A 86 -13.82 -14.98 -3.43
N TYR A 87 -13.45 -13.71 -3.61
CA TYR A 87 -13.83 -12.90 -4.77
C TYR A 87 -12.64 -12.07 -5.27
N ARG A 88 -12.79 -11.49 -6.46
CA ARG A 88 -11.83 -10.53 -7.02
C ARG A 88 -12.47 -9.17 -7.14
N GLY A 89 -11.81 -8.14 -6.62
CA GLY A 89 -12.29 -6.76 -6.71
C GLY A 89 -11.19 -5.75 -6.44
N ASN A 90 -11.50 -4.47 -6.63
CA ASN A 90 -10.59 -3.37 -6.38
C ASN A 90 -10.72 -2.90 -4.92
N TYR A 91 -9.71 -3.21 -4.13
CA TYR A 91 -9.62 -2.86 -2.72
C TYR A 91 -8.31 -2.13 -2.45
N MET A 92 -8.30 -1.24 -1.46
CA MET A 92 -7.08 -0.55 -1.06
C MET A 92 -6.23 -1.53 -0.25
N ILE A 93 -5.00 -1.74 -0.67
CA ILE A 93 -4.10 -2.72 -0.09
C ILE A 93 -2.86 -2.03 0.45
N ASN A 94 -2.19 -2.67 1.39
CA ASN A 94 -0.84 -2.26 1.75
C ASN A 94 0.09 -2.70 0.62
N TRP A 95 0.71 -1.74 -0.06
CA TRP A 95 1.62 -2.00 -1.16
C TRP A 95 3.04 -1.70 -0.74
N CYS A 96 3.98 -2.62 -0.99
CA CYS A 96 5.40 -2.40 -0.76
C CYS A 96 6.10 -2.01 -2.08
N PRO A 97 6.55 -0.76 -2.27
CA PRO A 97 7.19 -0.33 -3.52
C PRO A 97 8.54 -1.03 -3.79
N ARG A 98 9.24 -1.44 -2.73
CA ARG A 98 10.50 -2.19 -2.84
C ARG A 98 10.26 -3.61 -3.37
N CYS A 99 9.33 -4.32 -2.75
CA CYS A 99 9.03 -5.71 -3.11
C CYS A 99 8.10 -5.80 -4.32
N GLN A 100 7.43 -4.70 -4.68
CA GLN A 100 6.40 -4.59 -5.71
C GLN A 100 5.32 -5.66 -5.56
N THR A 101 4.79 -5.77 -4.33
CA THR A 101 3.73 -6.72 -3.99
C THR A 101 2.81 -6.16 -2.92
N ALA A 102 1.60 -6.71 -2.89
CA ALA A 102 0.65 -6.51 -1.80
C ALA A 102 1.14 -7.21 -0.53
N LEU A 103 0.87 -6.60 0.62
CA LEU A 103 1.06 -7.14 1.97
C LEU A 103 -0.28 -7.18 2.70
N SER A 104 -0.46 -8.19 3.52
CA SER A 104 -1.58 -8.25 4.48
C SER A 104 -1.34 -7.33 5.68
N ASP A 105 -2.40 -6.96 6.40
CA ASP A 105 -2.28 -6.08 7.57
C ASP A 105 -1.35 -6.66 8.66
N ILE A 106 -1.29 -7.99 8.78
CA ILE A 106 -0.43 -8.67 9.77
C ILE A 106 1.06 -8.67 9.37
N GLU A 107 1.38 -8.35 8.12
CA GLU A 107 2.76 -8.24 7.61
C GLU A 107 3.28 -6.80 7.68
N VAL A 108 2.45 -5.85 8.12
CA VAL A 108 2.79 -4.43 8.24
C VAL A 108 3.11 -4.09 9.68
N GLU A 109 4.37 -3.72 9.93
CA GLU A 109 4.82 -3.22 11.21
C GLU A 109 4.69 -1.69 11.26
N HIS A 110 4.18 -1.16 12.37
CA HIS A 110 4.00 0.27 12.58
C HIS A 110 5.08 0.78 13.53
N GLU A 111 5.81 1.80 13.08
CA GLU A 111 6.84 2.48 13.87
C GLU A 111 6.50 3.96 13.96
N GLU A 112 6.67 4.55 15.15
CA GLU A 112 6.54 5.99 15.34
C GLU A 112 7.78 6.68 14.79
N ILE A 113 7.57 7.67 13.92
CA ILE A 113 8.63 8.46 13.30
C ILE A 113 8.34 9.95 13.47
N ASP A 114 9.40 10.72 13.74
CA ASP A 114 9.32 12.18 13.72
C ASP A 114 9.07 12.65 12.29
N GLY A 115 8.05 13.50 12.12
CA GLY A 115 7.63 14.01 10.82
C GLY A 115 7.22 15.46 10.86
N HIS A 116 6.77 15.96 9.72
CA HIS A 116 6.29 17.34 9.58
C HIS A 116 4.78 17.36 9.29
N LEU A 117 4.09 18.32 9.90
CA LEU A 117 2.70 18.64 9.58
C LEU A 117 2.65 19.90 8.71
N TYR A 118 2.38 19.72 7.43
CA TYR A 118 2.34 20.78 6.43
C TYR A 118 0.97 21.45 6.41
N HIS A 119 0.96 22.77 6.21
CA HIS A 119 -0.26 23.56 6.10
C HIS A 119 -0.33 24.16 4.69
N VAL A 120 -1.25 23.66 3.87
CA VAL A 120 -1.35 24.00 2.45
C VAL A 120 -2.66 24.74 2.17
N ARG A 121 -2.58 25.88 1.48
CA ARG A 121 -3.76 26.67 1.13
C ARG A 121 -4.34 26.24 -0.21
N TYR A 122 -5.62 25.93 -0.22
CA TYR A 122 -6.45 25.61 -1.39
C TYR A 122 -7.32 26.82 -1.70
N PRO A 123 -7.09 27.55 -2.80
CA PRO A 123 -7.95 28.63 -3.23
C PRO A 123 -9.39 28.14 -3.45
N VAL A 124 -10.38 28.96 -3.10
CA VAL A 124 -11.80 28.66 -3.33
C VAL A 124 -12.35 29.55 -4.45
N GLU A 125 -13.15 28.98 -5.35
CA GLU A 125 -13.78 29.75 -6.41
C GLU A 125 -14.70 30.84 -5.85
N GLY A 126 -14.59 32.05 -6.41
CA GLY A 126 -15.27 33.23 -5.89
C GLY A 126 -14.54 33.91 -4.73
N GLY A 127 -13.35 33.45 -4.36
CA GLY A 127 -12.46 34.10 -3.41
C GLY A 127 -12.33 33.39 -2.06
N GLY A 128 -11.23 33.68 -1.38
CA GLY A 128 -10.83 33.01 -0.13
C GLY A 128 -10.00 31.75 -0.38
N TYR A 129 -9.68 31.05 0.71
CA TYR A 129 -8.95 29.78 0.68
C TYR A 129 -9.32 28.93 1.90
N LEU A 130 -9.15 27.61 1.79
CA LEU A 130 -9.13 26.68 2.91
C LEU A 130 -7.70 26.24 3.17
N THR A 131 -7.31 26.06 4.42
CA THR A 131 -5.98 25.54 4.77
C THR A 131 -6.13 24.09 5.19
N VAL A 132 -5.46 23.17 4.50
CA VAL A 132 -5.41 21.74 4.83
C VAL A 132 -4.15 21.45 5.64
N ALA A 133 -4.29 20.65 6.70
CA ALA A 133 -3.16 20.08 7.42
C ALA A 133 -2.89 18.64 6.95
N THR A 134 -1.66 18.33 6.53
CA THR A 134 -1.31 16.97 6.06
C THR A 134 0.15 16.64 6.35
N THR A 135 0.45 15.37 6.62
CA THR A 135 1.82 14.83 6.73
C THR A 135 2.36 14.32 5.39
N ARG A 136 1.48 14.20 4.38
CA ARG A 136 1.77 13.65 3.05
C ARG A 136 1.41 14.67 1.96
N PRO A 137 2.12 15.81 1.84
CA PRO A 137 1.77 16.83 0.85
C PRO A 137 1.86 16.29 -0.58
N GLU A 138 2.75 15.35 -0.89
CA GLU A 138 2.87 14.73 -2.22
C GLU A 138 1.57 14.05 -2.69
N THR A 139 0.78 13.52 -1.76
CA THR A 139 -0.50 12.86 -2.10
C THR A 139 -1.56 13.84 -2.58
N MET A 140 -1.36 15.16 -2.39
CA MET A 140 -2.31 16.17 -2.85
C MET A 140 -2.55 16.13 -4.37
N LEU A 141 -1.57 15.66 -5.14
CA LEU A 141 -1.68 15.52 -6.59
C LEU A 141 -2.83 14.56 -7.00
N GLY A 142 -3.20 13.64 -6.09
CA GLY A 142 -4.29 12.70 -6.25
C GLY A 142 -5.62 13.19 -5.68
N ASP A 143 -5.70 14.42 -5.16
CA ASP A 143 -6.90 14.89 -4.49
C ASP A 143 -8.07 15.03 -5.47
N THR A 144 -9.23 14.58 -5.02
CA THR A 144 -10.48 14.65 -5.78
C THR A 144 -11.62 15.31 -5.02
N GLY A 145 -11.36 15.78 -3.79
CA GLY A 145 -12.27 16.60 -3.01
C GLY A 145 -11.59 17.21 -1.78
N ILE A 146 -12.34 18.07 -1.09
CA ILE A 146 -12.00 18.59 0.23
C ILE A 146 -13.16 18.27 1.17
N ALA A 147 -12.88 17.78 2.36
CA ALA A 147 -13.87 17.51 3.39
C ALA A 147 -13.74 18.49 4.55
N VAL A 148 -14.87 18.96 5.05
CA VAL A 148 -14.99 19.74 6.30
C VAL A 148 -16.11 19.17 7.14
N ASN A 149 -16.03 19.32 8.46
CA ASN A 149 -17.12 18.87 9.32
C ASN A 149 -18.36 19.79 9.14
N PRO A 150 -19.57 19.24 8.90
CA PRO A 150 -20.78 20.06 8.79
C PRO A 150 -21.14 20.86 10.04
N SER A 151 -20.66 20.43 11.21
CA SER A 151 -20.86 21.09 12.50
C SER A 151 -19.77 22.12 12.82
N ASP A 152 -18.79 22.31 11.94
CA ASP A 152 -17.76 23.34 12.10
C ASP A 152 -18.22 24.65 11.47
N ASP A 153 -18.74 25.56 12.32
CA ASP A 153 -19.23 26.88 11.93
C ASP A 153 -18.21 27.70 11.10
N ARG A 154 -16.90 27.43 11.26
CA ARG A 154 -15.85 28.11 10.49
C ARG A 154 -15.91 27.78 9.00
N TYR A 155 -16.34 26.57 8.65
CA TYR A 155 -16.23 26.03 7.29
C TYR A 155 -17.53 25.49 6.70
N GLN A 156 -18.62 25.37 7.47
CA GLN A 156 -19.91 24.87 6.99
C GLN A 156 -20.39 25.58 5.71
N GLY A 157 -20.19 26.91 5.62
CA GLY A 157 -20.56 27.71 4.44
C GLY A 157 -19.76 27.42 3.17
N TYR A 158 -18.71 26.60 3.23
CA TYR A 158 -17.94 26.17 2.07
C TYR A 158 -18.48 24.87 1.45
N ILE A 159 -19.33 24.12 2.14
CA ILE A 159 -19.91 22.87 1.62
C ILE A 159 -20.71 23.18 0.35
N GLY A 160 -20.47 22.40 -0.71
CA GLY A 160 -21.05 22.60 -2.04
C GLY A 160 -20.31 23.63 -2.92
N ARG A 161 -19.30 24.33 -2.38
CA ARG A 161 -18.40 25.17 -3.19
C ARG A 161 -17.28 24.34 -3.79
N THR A 162 -16.46 24.99 -4.61
CA THR A 162 -15.34 24.37 -5.32
C THR A 162 -14.02 24.98 -4.85
N ALA A 163 -13.11 24.12 -4.40
CA ALA A 163 -11.70 24.45 -4.18
C ALA A 163 -10.88 24.17 -5.45
N ILE A 164 -9.74 24.82 -5.58
CA ILE A 164 -8.78 24.58 -6.65
C ILE A 164 -7.55 23.89 -6.04
N LEU A 165 -7.22 22.72 -6.56
CA LEU A 165 -6.01 21.99 -6.20
C LEU A 165 -4.78 22.85 -6.56
N PRO A 166 -3.93 23.23 -5.59
CA PRO A 166 -2.69 23.93 -5.91
C PRO A 166 -1.83 23.12 -6.88
N ILE A 167 -1.02 23.82 -7.68
CA ILE A 167 -0.11 23.27 -8.69
C ILE A 167 -0.83 22.70 -9.93
N LEU A 168 -1.80 21.79 -9.76
CA LEU A 168 -2.48 21.12 -10.88
C LEU A 168 -3.74 21.84 -11.37
N GLY A 169 -4.30 22.75 -10.58
CA GLY A 169 -5.48 23.55 -10.97
C GLY A 169 -6.79 22.74 -11.09
N ARG A 170 -6.81 21.49 -10.61
CA ARG A 170 -8.01 20.63 -10.63
C ARG A 170 -9.10 21.25 -9.74
N ARG A 171 -10.35 21.20 -10.21
CA ARG A 171 -11.52 21.63 -9.44
C ARG A 171 -11.93 20.51 -8.48
N LEU A 172 -12.00 20.83 -7.20
CA LEU A 172 -12.32 19.90 -6.13
C LEU A 172 -13.64 20.31 -5.46
N PRO A 173 -14.66 19.46 -5.43
CA PRO A 173 -15.86 19.73 -4.63
C PRO A 173 -15.48 19.76 -3.14
N ILE A 174 -16.10 20.67 -2.40
CA ILE A 174 -16.02 20.73 -0.95
C ILE A 174 -17.26 20.04 -0.38
N VAL A 175 -17.06 18.96 0.36
CA VAL A 175 -18.12 18.10 0.91
C VAL A 175 -18.13 18.14 2.43
N GLY A 176 -19.28 17.83 3.02
CA GLY A 176 -19.43 17.68 4.46
C GLY A 176 -19.09 16.25 4.88
N ALA A 177 -18.21 16.05 5.87
CA ALA A 177 -17.94 14.73 6.43
C ALA A 177 -17.83 14.83 7.96
N GLU A 178 -18.71 14.12 8.68
CA GLU A 178 -18.77 14.15 10.14
C GLU A 178 -17.54 13.49 10.79
N GLU A 179 -16.86 12.62 10.04
CA GLU A 179 -15.64 11.92 10.43
C GLU A 179 -14.42 12.85 10.52
N VAL A 180 -14.49 14.05 9.93
CA VAL A 180 -13.43 15.05 10.02
C VAL A 180 -13.47 15.68 11.40
N ASP A 181 -12.42 15.51 12.19
CA ASP A 181 -12.27 16.16 13.49
C ASP A 181 -11.97 17.67 13.32
N PRO A 182 -12.85 18.58 13.76
CA PRO A 182 -12.61 20.03 13.70
C PRO A 182 -11.39 20.50 14.52
N ALA A 183 -10.99 19.73 15.55
CA ALA A 183 -9.88 20.06 16.44
C ALA A 183 -8.52 19.59 15.91
N PHE A 184 -8.50 18.64 14.97
CA PHE A 184 -7.26 18.12 14.39
C PHE A 184 -6.74 19.04 13.27
N GLY A 185 -5.50 19.51 13.42
CA GLY A 185 -4.85 20.40 12.45
C GLY A 185 -5.67 21.68 12.23
N THR A 186 -6.28 21.81 11.05
CA THR A 186 -7.14 22.94 10.70
C THR A 186 -8.64 22.62 10.71
N GLY A 187 -9.04 21.36 10.86
CA GLY A 187 -10.43 20.92 10.65
C GLY A 187 -10.84 20.79 9.17
N VAL A 188 -9.88 20.93 8.24
CA VAL A 188 -10.08 20.73 6.80
C VAL A 188 -9.21 19.57 6.32
N LEU A 189 -9.84 18.55 5.73
CA LEU A 189 -9.20 17.35 5.23
C LEU A 189 -9.15 17.38 3.70
N LYS A 190 -7.99 17.09 3.10
CA LYS A 190 -7.93 16.75 1.67
C LYS A 190 -8.40 15.32 1.45
N ILE A 191 -9.16 15.07 0.38
CA ILE A 191 -9.67 13.73 0.07
C ILE A 191 -8.88 13.15 -1.09
N THR A 192 -8.13 12.08 -0.83
CA THR A 192 -7.30 11.37 -1.80
C THR A 192 -7.67 9.87 -1.86
N PRO A 193 -8.80 9.49 -2.50
CA PRO A 193 -9.40 8.15 -2.35
C PRO A 193 -8.54 6.95 -2.78
N ALA A 194 -7.48 7.18 -3.56
CA ALA A 194 -6.54 6.15 -3.98
C ALA A 194 -5.42 5.88 -2.96
N HIS A 195 -5.25 6.72 -1.94
CA HIS A 195 -4.06 6.70 -1.06
C HIS A 195 -4.38 6.70 0.44
N ASP A 196 -5.66 6.72 0.82
CA ASP A 196 -6.11 6.65 2.21
C ASP A 196 -7.48 5.97 2.34
N LEU A 197 -7.66 5.15 3.39
CA LEU A 197 -8.88 4.36 3.60
C LEU A 197 -10.08 5.23 3.96
N LEU A 198 -9.89 6.25 4.81
CA LEU A 198 -10.95 7.18 5.20
C LEU A 198 -11.38 8.00 3.98
N ASP A 199 -10.40 8.52 3.23
CA ASP A 199 -10.67 9.28 2.01
C ASP A 199 -11.41 8.44 0.97
N ARG A 200 -11.10 7.15 0.87
CA ARG A 200 -11.79 6.20 -0.01
C ARG A 200 -13.25 6.01 0.38
N GLU A 201 -13.55 5.95 1.67
CA GLU A 201 -14.92 5.83 2.16
C GLU A 201 -15.73 7.10 1.87
N ILE A 202 -15.18 8.26 2.22
CA ILE A 202 -15.81 9.56 1.92
C ILE A 202 -15.96 9.74 0.41
N GLY A 203 -14.93 9.40 -0.36
CA GLY A 203 -14.93 9.48 -1.82
C GLY A 203 -16.05 8.64 -2.45
N LYS A 204 -16.28 7.41 -1.97
CA LYS A 204 -17.40 6.59 -2.43
C LYS A 204 -18.76 7.20 -2.10
N ARG A 205 -18.92 7.80 -0.91
CA ARG A 205 -20.18 8.44 -0.48
C ARG A 205 -20.56 9.61 -1.38
N TYR A 206 -19.57 10.35 -1.86
CA TYR A 206 -19.75 11.54 -2.69
C TYR A 206 -19.44 11.32 -4.18
N ASP A 207 -19.28 10.07 -4.63
CA ASP A 207 -18.94 9.70 -6.01
C ASP A 207 -17.69 10.41 -6.56
N LEU A 208 -16.68 10.58 -5.69
CA LEU A 208 -15.41 11.20 -6.05
C LEU A 208 -14.50 10.18 -6.75
N PRO A 209 -13.82 10.57 -7.85
CA PRO A 209 -12.88 9.68 -8.52
C PRO A 209 -11.74 9.26 -7.60
N ALA A 210 -11.27 8.03 -7.74
CA ALA A 210 -10.03 7.56 -7.11
C ALA A 210 -8.87 7.69 -8.11
N THR A 211 -8.09 8.76 -7.98
CA THR A 211 -6.95 9.03 -8.86
C THR A 211 -5.65 8.52 -8.24
N ASP A 212 -5.15 7.40 -8.74
CA ASP A 212 -3.83 6.88 -8.36
C ASP A 212 -2.72 7.75 -9.00
N ILE A 213 -1.76 8.18 -8.18
CA ILE A 213 -0.65 9.03 -8.61
C ILE A 213 0.70 8.32 -8.55
N PHE A 214 0.75 7.07 -8.10
CA PHE A 214 2.00 6.33 -7.98
C PHE A 214 2.06 5.15 -8.93
N ASN A 215 3.25 4.89 -9.45
CA ASN A 215 3.60 3.63 -10.09
C ASN A 215 3.88 2.55 -9.03
N PRO A 216 3.94 1.26 -9.42
CA PRO A 216 4.26 0.16 -8.50
C PRO A 216 5.60 0.30 -7.75
N ASP A 217 6.56 1.04 -8.28
CA ASP A 217 7.85 1.32 -7.65
C ASP A 217 7.82 2.53 -6.70
N GLY A 218 6.68 3.21 -6.60
CA GLY A 218 6.49 4.39 -5.75
C GLY A 218 6.96 5.70 -6.39
N THR A 219 7.30 5.70 -7.67
CA THR A 219 7.49 6.94 -8.45
C THR A 219 6.15 7.56 -8.83
N VAL A 220 6.11 8.88 -9.03
CA VAL A 220 4.91 9.59 -9.45
C VAL A 220 4.60 9.28 -10.93
N ASN A 221 3.35 8.94 -11.24
CA ASN A 221 2.88 8.66 -12.60
C ASN A 221 2.38 9.94 -13.32
N GLU A 222 1.80 9.81 -14.52
CA GLU A 222 1.31 10.93 -15.32
C GLU A 222 0.24 11.79 -14.63
N ASN A 223 -0.52 11.25 -13.67
CA ASN A 223 -1.54 11.99 -12.94
C ASN A 223 -0.92 13.02 -11.98
N GLY A 224 0.36 12.87 -11.63
CA GLY A 224 1.10 13.85 -10.83
C GLY A 224 1.62 15.06 -11.62
N GLY A 225 1.38 15.12 -12.93
CA GLY A 225 1.72 16.26 -13.77
C GLY A 225 3.23 16.57 -13.77
N PRO A 226 3.69 17.76 -13.32
CA PRO A 226 5.09 18.16 -13.40
C PRO A 226 6.04 17.30 -12.55
N PHE A 227 5.51 16.47 -11.64
CA PHE A 227 6.30 15.58 -10.79
C PHE A 227 6.44 14.16 -11.37
N ALA A 228 5.84 13.88 -12.52
CA ALA A 228 5.90 12.56 -13.14
C ALA A 228 7.37 12.07 -13.30
N GLY A 229 7.63 10.84 -12.87
CA GLY A 229 8.96 10.21 -12.85
C GLY A 229 9.80 10.48 -11.60
N MET A 230 9.38 11.36 -10.68
CA MET A 230 10.08 11.59 -9.41
C MET A 230 9.73 10.52 -8.37
N ASP A 231 10.67 10.20 -7.47
CA ASP A 231 10.35 9.41 -6.28
C ASP A 231 9.39 10.18 -5.37
N ARG A 232 8.45 9.46 -4.71
CA ARG A 232 7.44 10.07 -3.83
C ARG A 232 8.00 10.98 -2.74
N PHE A 233 9.20 10.69 -2.22
CA PHE A 233 9.81 11.51 -1.17
C PHE A 233 10.58 12.69 -1.75
N GLN A 234 11.00 12.64 -3.02
CA GLN A 234 11.56 13.78 -3.73
C GLN A 234 10.47 14.75 -4.20
N ALA A 235 9.29 14.23 -4.53
CA ALA A 235 8.11 15.02 -4.89
C ALA A 235 7.43 15.70 -3.67
N ARG A 236 7.75 15.25 -2.45
CA ARG A 236 7.27 15.79 -1.17
C ARG A 236 7.95 17.11 -0.80
#